data_AF-A0A661K6T7-F1
#
_entry.id   AF-A0A661K6T7-F1
#
_cell.length_a   1.000
_cell.length_b   1.000
_cell.length_c   1.000
_cell.angle_alpha   90.00
_cell.angle_beta   90.00
_cell.angle_gamma   90.00
#
_symmetry.space_group_name_H-M   'P 1'
#
loop_
_entity.id
_entity.type
_entity.pdbx_description
1 polymer ?
#
loop_
_entity_poly.entity_id
_entity_poly.type
_entity_poly.pdbx_seq_one_letter_code
_entity_poly.pdbx_strand_id
1 'polypeptide(L)'
;MKGWRLITWAVLMVALLVWGSALFGQKGLAKLLALEIQRRALRAEVAHLQGERKALEDEVRRIREDPLYLERLARRELGMVKPGEILFIIVEEDHEVRGDHLQTSQ
;
A
#
# COMPACT_ATOMS: atom_id res chain seq x y z
N MET A 1 41.07 47.32 37.34
CA MET A 1 40.98 45.85 37.44
C MET A 1 39.53 45.32 37.36
N LYS A 2 38.73 45.76 36.37
CA LYS A 2 37.30 45.37 36.22
C LYS A 2 36.99 44.57 34.95
N GLY A 3 37.89 44.60 33.95
CA GLY A 3 37.72 43.88 32.67
C GLY A 3 37.74 42.36 32.78
N TRP A 4 38.46 41.79 33.75
CA TRP A 4 38.50 40.32 33.91
C TRP A 4 37.12 39.76 34.24
N ARG A 5 36.33 40.43 35.08
CA ARG A 5 34.98 39.96 35.43
C ARG A 5 34.09 39.86 34.19
N LEU A 6 34.19 40.83 33.27
CA LEU A 6 33.49 40.78 31.98
C LEU A 6 33.94 39.61 31.12
N ILE A 7 35.25 39.34 31.06
CA ILE A 7 35.81 38.20 30.32
C ILE A 7 35.30 36.88 30.92
N THR A 8 35.30 36.73 32.25
CA THR A 8 34.83 35.52 32.92
C THR A 8 33.34 35.26 32.63
N TRP A 9 32.52 36.30 32.65
CA TRP A 9 31.09 36.19 32.33
C TRP A 9 30.86 35.87 30.85
N ALA A 10 31.63 36.46 29.94
CA ALA A 10 31.56 36.14 28.52
C ALA A 10 31.93 34.67 28.25
N VAL A 11 33.00 34.16 28.89
CA VAL A 11 33.42 32.76 28.77
C VAL A 11 32.36 31.81 29.32
N LEU A 12 31.77 32.12 30.48
CA LEU A 12 30.68 31.32 31.06
C LEU A 12 29.45 31.29 30.15
N MET A 13 29.10 32.41 29.54
CA MET A 13 27.94 32.49 28.65
C MET A 13 28.16 31.68 27.37
N VAL A 14 29.36 31.75 26.77
CA VAL A 14 29.73 30.91 25.63
C VAL A 14 29.76 29.43 26.01
N ALA A 15 30.33 29.07 27.16
CA ALA A 15 30.34 27.68 27.64
C ALA A 15 28.92 27.13 27.84
N LEU A 16 28.01 27.92 28.41
CA LEU A 16 26.61 27.55 28.57
C LEU A 16 25.91 27.38 27.22
N LEU A 17 26.19 28.25 26.25
CA LEU A 17 25.63 28.16 24.91
C LEU A 17 26.13 26.92 24.17
N VAL A 18 27.42 26.61 24.27
CA VAL A 18 28.02 25.38 23.71
C VAL A 18 27.40 24.14 24.38
N TRP A 19 27.25 24.14 25.70
CA TRP A 19 26.69 22.98 26.42
C TRP A 19 25.21 22.77 26.11
N GLY A 20 24.43 23.85 26.08
CA GLY A 20 23.03 23.81 25.63
C GLY A 20 22.91 23.34 24.18
N SER A 21 23.80 23.82 23.30
CA SER A 21 23.88 23.35 21.91
C SER A 21 24.38 21.92 21.78
N ALA A 22 25.12 21.36 22.73
CA ALA A 22 25.50 19.95 22.69
C ALA A 22 24.31 19.04 23.04
N LEU A 23 23.44 19.50 23.94
CA LEU A 23 22.21 18.80 24.32
C LEU A 23 21.09 18.97 23.27
N PHE A 24 20.97 20.16 22.67
CA PHE A 24 19.94 20.49 21.69
C PHE A 24 20.42 20.47 20.22
N GLY A 25 21.72 20.34 19.97
CA GLY A 25 22.30 20.48 18.64
C GLY A 25 22.19 19.21 17.84
N GLN A 26 21.35 19.28 16.80
CA GLN A 26 21.28 18.47 15.58
C GLN A 26 21.14 16.93 15.70
N LYS A 27 21.49 16.29 16.82
CA LYS A 27 21.60 14.82 16.92
C LYS A 27 21.18 14.22 18.26
N GLY A 28 21.03 15.02 19.33
CA GLY A 28 20.87 14.52 20.70
C GLY A 28 19.52 13.85 20.98
N LEU A 29 18.45 14.63 21.09
CA LEU A 29 17.16 14.15 21.63
C LEU A 29 16.06 14.02 20.56
N ALA A 30 15.89 15.04 19.72
CA ALA A 30 14.86 15.02 18.67
C ALA A 30 15.08 13.89 17.66
N LYS A 31 16.34 13.58 17.35
CA LYS A 31 16.70 12.48 16.45
C LYS A 31 16.41 11.11 17.07
N LEU A 32 16.63 10.94 18.36
CA LEU A 32 16.29 9.69 19.07
C LEU A 32 14.78 9.46 19.07
N LEU A 33 13.99 10.50 19.39
CA LEU A 33 12.52 10.42 19.30
C LEU A 33 12.05 10.12 17.88
N ALA A 34 12.60 10.81 16.87
CA ALA A 34 12.25 10.57 15.48
C ALA A 34 12.61 9.14 15.04
N LEU A 35 13.77 8.62 15.44
CA LEU A 35 14.18 7.24 15.17
C LEU A 35 13.25 6.24 15.84
N GLU A 36 12.80 6.52 17.05
CA GLU A 36 11.91 5.61 17.76
C GLU A 36 10.51 5.57 17.13
N ILE A 37 9.98 6.72 16.71
CA ILE A 37 8.73 6.79 15.94
C ILE A 37 8.88 6.04 14.61
N GLN A 38 9.96 6.27 13.86
CA GLN A 38 10.23 5.55 12.62
C GLN A 38 10.35 4.04 12.84
N ARG A 39 11.05 3.61 13.90
CA ARG A 39 11.14 2.19 14.27
C ARG A 39 9.79 1.57 14.63
N ARG A 40 8.86 2.34 15.20
CA ARG A 40 7.50 1.85 15.49
C ARG A 40 6.68 1.72 14.21
N ALA A 41 6.73 2.74 13.34
CA ALA A 41 6.04 2.71 12.05
C ALA A 41 6.52 1.53 11.19
N LEU A 42 7.83 1.35 11.04
CA LEU A 42 8.39 0.28 10.23
C LEU A 42 8.04 -1.11 10.77
N ARG A 43 7.98 -1.27 12.11
CA ARG A 43 7.55 -2.53 12.73
C ARG A 43 6.07 -2.83 12.49
N ALA A 44 5.22 -1.81 12.54
CA ALA A 44 3.80 -1.96 12.23
C ALA A 44 3.60 -2.36 10.76
N GLU A 45 4.35 -1.77 9.85
CA GLU A 45 4.31 -2.09 8.43
C GLU A 45 4.80 -3.51 8.13
N VAL A 46 5.89 -3.95 8.77
CA VAL A 46 6.34 -5.34 8.67
C VAL A 46 5.27 -6.31 9.18
N ALA A 47 4.63 -6.01 10.31
CA ALA A 47 3.57 -6.87 10.85
C ALA A 47 2.35 -6.94 9.90
N HIS A 48 1.99 -5.81 9.29
CA HIS A 48 0.91 -5.74 8.31
C HIS A 48 1.23 -6.58 7.07
N LEU A 49 2.40 -6.39 6.47
CA LEU A 49 2.85 -7.15 5.29
C LEU A 49 3.00 -8.64 5.57
N GLN A 50 3.42 -9.03 6.78
CA GLN A 50 3.44 -10.44 7.18
C GLN A 50 2.04 -11.04 7.27
N GLY A 51 1.05 -10.27 7.74
CA GLY A 51 -0.35 -10.66 7.75
C GLY A 51 -0.91 -10.87 6.34
N GLU A 52 -0.66 -9.92 5.43
CA GLU A 52 -1.06 -10.03 4.02
C GLU A 52 -0.41 -11.23 3.35
N ARG A 53 0.91 -11.40 3.52
CA ARG A 53 1.63 -12.54 2.96
C ARG A 53 1.02 -13.86 3.39
N LYS A 54 0.70 -14.01 4.69
CA LYS A 54 0.09 -15.24 5.20
C LYS A 54 -1.30 -15.47 4.59
N ALA A 55 -2.11 -14.42 4.46
CA ALA A 55 -3.42 -14.52 3.82
C ALA A 55 -3.31 -14.97 2.36
N LEU A 56 -2.38 -14.38 1.59
CA LEU A 56 -2.12 -14.77 0.20
C LEU A 56 -1.59 -16.21 0.10
N GLU A 57 -0.69 -16.62 1.00
CA GLU A 57 -0.17 -18.00 1.03
C GLU A 57 -1.28 -19.01 1.31
N ASP A 58 -2.21 -18.70 2.23
CA ASP A 58 -3.37 -19.53 2.52
C ASP A 58 -4.35 -19.58 1.33
N GLU A 59 -4.50 -18.49 0.58
CA GLU A 59 -5.31 -18.45 -0.64
C GLU A 59 -4.70 -19.27 -1.78
N VAL A 60 -3.39 -19.11 -2.02
CA VAL A 60 -2.64 -19.92 -2.99
C VAL A 60 -2.70 -21.41 -2.62
N ARG A 61 -2.59 -21.75 -1.33
CA ARG A 61 -2.73 -23.13 -0.87
C ARG A 61 -4.11 -23.69 -1.20
N ARG A 62 -5.18 -22.94 -0.89
CA ARG A 62 -6.56 -23.35 -1.20
C ARG A 62 -6.78 -23.56 -2.71
N ILE A 63 -6.23 -22.67 -3.53
CA ILE A 63 -6.31 -22.79 -5.00
C ILE A 63 -5.53 -24.02 -5.50
N ARG A 64 -4.38 -24.34 -4.91
CA ARG A 64 -3.55 -25.49 -5.31
C ARG A 64 -4.11 -26.83 -4.87
N GLU A 65 -4.73 -26.90 -3.70
CA GLU A 65 -5.18 -28.17 -3.11
C GLU A 65 -6.55 -28.62 -3.66
N ASP A 66 -7.33 -27.73 -4.28
CA ASP A 66 -8.61 -28.07 -4.95
C ASP A 66 -8.60 -27.65 -6.44
N PRO A 67 -8.22 -28.56 -7.34
CA PRO A 67 -8.24 -28.35 -8.79
C PRO A 67 -9.64 -27.98 -9.33
N LEU A 68 -10.70 -28.42 -8.65
CA LEU A 68 -12.09 -28.17 -9.03
C LEU A 68 -12.55 -26.76 -8.61
N TYR A 69 -11.95 -26.21 -7.55
CA TYR A 69 -12.11 -24.80 -7.18
C TYR A 69 -11.41 -23.88 -8.18
N LEU A 70 -10.16 -24.20 -8.54
CA LEU A 70 -9.39 -23.45 -9.54
C LEU A 70 -10.09 -23.44 -10.92
N GLU A 71 -10.62 -24.57 -11.38
CA GLU A 71 -11.37 -24.64 -12.64
C GLU A 71 -12.65 -23.79 -12.62
N ARG A 72 -13.37 -23.77 -11.50
CA ARG A 72 -14.56 -22.93 -11.32
C ARG A 72 -14.23 -21.43 -11.30
N LEU A 73 -13.12 -21.05 -10.67
CA LEU A 73 -12.65 -19.67 -10.63
C LEU A 73 -12.18 -19.21 -12.01
N ALA A 74 -11.41 -20.05 -12.72
CA ALA A 74 -10.93 -19.76 -14.07
C ALA A 74 -12.08 -19.59 -15.09
N ARG A 75 -13.16 -20.39 -14.98
CA ARG A 75 -14.35 -20.22 -15.83
C ARG A 75 -15.16 -18.97 -15.50
N ARG A 76 -15.32 -18.60 -14.22
CA ARG A 76 -16.16 -17.46 -13.81
C ARG A 76 -15.48 -16.10 -13.93
N GLU A 77 -14.26 -15.97 -13.42
CA GLU A 77 -13.54 -14.69 -13.32
C GLU A 77 -12.75 -14.39 -14.59
N LEU A 78 -12.22 -15.43 -15.25
CA LEU A 78 -11.28 -15.28 -16.37
C LEU A 78 -11.85 -15.77 -17.71
N GLY A 79 -13.05 -16.36 -17.73
CA GLY A 79 -13.66 -16.92 -18.94
C GLY A 79 -12.82 -18.02 -19.63
N MET A 80 -11.89 -18.64 -18.90
CA MET A 80 -10.95 -19.61 -19.47
C MET A 80 -11.62 -20.97 -19.68
N VAL A 81 -11.34 -21.60 -20.82
CA VAL A 81 -11.79 -22.94 -21.21
C VAL A 81 -10.59 -23.85 -21.49
N LYS A 82 -10.69 -25.15 -21.19
CA LYS A 82 -9.58 -26.09 -21.47
C LYS A 82 -9.40 -26.28 -22.98
N PRO A 83 -8.18 -26.58 -23.46
CA PRO A 83 -7.96 -26.98 -24.84
C PRO A 83 -8.84 -28.19 -25.20
N GLY A 84 -9.78 -28.02 -26.12
CA GLY A 84 -10.74 -29.05 -26.54
C GLY A 84 -12.16 -28.91 -26.01
N GLU A 85 -12.47 -27.90 -25.18
CA GLU A 85 -13.84 -27.57 -24.78
C GLU A 85 -14.47 -26.49 -25.67
N ILE A 86 -15.77 -26.59 -25.96
CA ILE A 86 -16.51 -25.64 -26.82
C ILE A 86 -17.16 -24.58 -25.93
N LEU A 87 -16.77 -23.31 -26.10
CA LEU A 87 -17.38 -22.18 -25.41
C LEU A 87 -18.71 -21.83 -26.08
N PHE A 88 -19.83 -21.99 -25.38
CA PHE A 88 -21.15 -21.59 -25.85
C PHE A 88 -21.49 -20.20 -25.30
N ILE A 89 -21.38 -19.17 -26.14
CA ILE A 89 -21.82 -17.81 -25.81
C ILE A 89 -23.25 -17.69 -26.29
N ILE A 90 -24.19 -17.50 -25.36
CA ILE A 90 -25.58 -17.23 -25.69
C ILE A 90 -25.62 -15.76 -26.13
N VAL A 91 -25.74 -15.53 -27.43
CA VAL A 91 -26.05 -14.21 -27.98
C VAL A 91 -27.57 -14.12 -28.00
N GLU A 92 -28.12 -13.22 -27.18
CA GLU A 92 -29.53 -12.86 -27.27
C GLU A 92 -29.67 -12.05 -28.57
N GLU A 93 -30.18 -12.69 -29.63
CA GLU A 93 -30.54 -11.95 -30.84
C GLU A 93 -31.72 -11.05 -30.48
N ASP A 94 -31.44 -9.76 -30.32
CA ASP A 94 -32.43 -8.71 -30.32
C ASP A 94 -33.11 -8.70 -31.70
N HIS A 95 -34.07 -9.61 -31.88
CA HIS A 95 -35.00 -9.56 -33.00
C HIS A 95 -35.88 -8.32 -32.80
N GLU A 96 -35.35 -7.18 -33.21
CA GLU A 96 -36.10 -5.96 -33.44
C GLU A 96 -37.06 -6.25 -34.60
N VAL A 97 -38.27 -6.70 -34.23
CA VAL A 97 -39.41 -6.78 -35.13
C VAL A 97 -39.75 -5.36 -35.56
N ARG A 98 -39.08 -4.87 -36.61
CA ARG A 98 -39.46 -3.68 -37.35
C ARG A 98 -40.70 -4.03 -38.17
N GLY A 99 -41.83 -4.08 -37.46
CA GLY A 99 -43.07 -3.65 -38.08
C GLY A 99 -42.85 -2.25 -38.62
N ASP A 100 -43.27 -2.06 -39.86
CA ASP A 100 -44.36 -1.15 -40.18
C ASP A 100 -44.08 -0.24 -41.39
N HIS A 101 -45.17 -0.03 -42.15
CA HIS A 101 -45.43 1.03 -43.10
C HIS A 101 -45.02 0.86 -44.57
N LEU A 102 -45.92 0.21 -45.31
CA LEU A 102 -46.64 0.78 -46.47
C LEU A 102 -46.22 2.19 -46.94
N GLN A 103 -45.76 2.27 -48.19
CA GLN A 103 -46.03 3.38 -49.13
C GLN A 103 -46.15 2.74 -50.53
N THR A 104 -47.38 2.63 -51.07
CA THR A 104 -47.93 3.54 -52.12
C THR A 104 -47.06 3.46 -53.39
N SER A 105 -47.43 2.80 -54.50
CA SER A 105 -48.64 2.95 -55.32
C SER A 105 -49.10 4.40 -55.45
N GLN A 106 -48.30 5.22 -56.13
CA GLN A 106 -48.71 5.94 -57.35
C GLN A 106 -47.49 6.51 -58.07
#